data_AF-A0A7S0QEV3-F1
#
_entry.id   AF-A0A7S0QEV3-F1
#
_cell.length_a   1.000
_cell.length_b   1.000
_cell.length_c   1.000
_cell.angle_alpha   90.00
_cell.angle_beta   90.00
_cell.angle_gamma   90.00
#
_symmetry.space_group_name_H-M   'P 1'
#
loop_
_entity.id
_entity.type
_entity.pdbx_description
1 polymer ?
#
loop_
_entity_poly.entity_id
_entity_poly.type
_entity_poly.pdbx_seq_one_letter_code
_entity_poly.pdbx_strand_id
1 'polypeptide(L)'
;RLARVLRVLRIFRRLRSLRVIVSAIAASLLPVSNALAVMALVTCIYAILGTQLYRAAAPEIFGDFTTSLLTMFTVTTFDQWTDSVGRLLDAGVARSSAVLFMASYIVAVCWFVLPVVMTVLLDSFVSYSA
;
A
#
# COMPACT_ATOMS: atom_id res chain seq x y z
N ARG A 1 -27.75 -12.42 7.79
CA ARG A 1 -27.35 -11.12 8.40
C ARG A 1 -26.69 -10.19 7.37
N LEU A 2 -25.76 -10.66 6.54
CA LEU A 2 -25.21 -9.95 5.36
C LEU A 2 -26.25 -9.33 4.41
N ALA A 3 -27.36 -10.02 4.11
CA ALA A 3 -28.41 -9.48 3.23
C ALA A 3 -29.12 -8.21 3.77
N ARG A 4 -29.05 -7.95 5.09
CA ARG A 4 -29.54 -6.68 5.68
C ARG A 4 -28.58 -5.53 5.38
N VAL A 5 -27.26 -5.77 5.37
CA VAL A 5 -26.24 -4.77 5.01
C VAL A 5 -26.37 -4.35 3.55
N LEU A 6 -26.66 -5.31 2.64
CA LEU A 6 -26.92 -5.02 1.23
C LEU A 6 -28.18 -4.14 1.01
N ARG A 7 -29.19 -4.20 1.91
CA ARG A 7 -30.34 -3.28 1.86
C ARG A 7 -29.95 -1.85 2.25
N VAL A 8 -29.02 -1.68 3.20
CA VAL A 8 -28.52 -0.35 3.57
C VAL A 8 -27.76 0.28 2.39
N LEU A 9 -27.02 -0.51 1.60
CA LEU A 9 -26.40 -0.04 0.36
C LEU A 9 -27.42 0.47 -0.69
N ARG A 10 -28.63 -0.09 -0.73
CA ARG A 10 -29.72 0.43 -1.58
C ARG A 10 -30.24 1.79 -1.12
N ILE A 11 -30.15 2.12 0.16
CA ILE A 11 -30.54 3.44 0.69
C ILE A 11 -29.54 4.51 0.24
N PHE A 12 -28.24 4.19 0.20
CA PHE A 12 -27.23 5.10 -0.37
C PHE A 12 -27.48 5.42 -1.85
N ARG A 13 -28.05 4.46 -2.60
CA ARG A 13 -28.52 4.70 -3.97
C ARG A 13 -29.74 5.61 -4.05
N ARG A 14 -30.44 5.99 -2.98
CA ARG A 14 -31.57 6.95 -3.07
C ARG A 14 -31.14 8.40 -2.82
N LEU A 15 -30.02 8.61 -2.14
CA LEU A 15 -29.52 9.93 -1.79
C LEU A 15 -28.62 10.47 -2.91
N ARG A 16 -29.00 11.62 -3.49
CA ARG A 16 -28.31 12.23 -4.63
C ARG A 16 -26.83 12.52 -4.33
N SER A 17 -26.49 12.99 -3.13
CA SER A 17 -25.09 13.29 -2.77
C SER A 17 -24.21 12.04 -2.73
N LEU A 18 -24.73 10.93 -2.21
CA LEU A 18 -23.99 9.66 -2.13
C LEU A 18 -23.78 9.02 -3.50
N ARG A 19 -24.73 9.18 -4.43
CA ARG A 19 -24.52 8.76 -5.82
C ARG A 19 -23.34 9.49 -6.45
N VAL A 20 -23.23 10.81 -6.22
CA VAL A 20 -22.14 11.63 -6.76
C VAL A 20 -20.78 11.17 -6.23
N ILE A 21 -20.69 10.89 -4.92
CA ILE A 21 -19.47 10.36 -4.29
C ILE A 21 -19.10 8.99 -4.89
N VAL A 22 -20.07 8.07 -4.99
CA VAL A 22 -19.82 6.72 -5.53
C VAL A 22 -19.43 6.76 -7.01
N SER A 23 -20.04 7.62 -7.83
CA SER A 23 -19.63 7.78 -9.23
C SER A 23 -18.25 8.38 -9.36
N ALA A 24 -17.86 9.32 -8.49
CA ALA A 24 -16.53 9.89 -8.47
C ALA A 24 -15.46 8.84 -8.09
N ILE A 25 -15.72 8.02 -7.07
CA ILE A 25 -14.85 6.91 -6.68
C ILE A 25 -14.74 5.87 -7.80
N ALA A 26 -15.85 5.55 -8.47
CA ALA A 26 -15.84 4.60 -9.58
C ALA A 26 -15.05 5.14 -10.79
N ALA A 27 -15.12 6.44 -11.06
CA ALA A 27 -14.36 7.08 -12.13
C ALA A 27 -12.85 7.11 -11.83
N SER A 28 -12.44 7.31 -10.57
CA SER A 28 -11.03 7.29 -10.17
C SER A 28 -10.45 5.88 -9.98
N LEU A 29 -11.29 4.83 -9.96
CA LEU A 29 -10.86 3.46 -9.72
C LEU A 29 -9.90 2.94 -10.80
N LEU A 30 -10.18 3.22 -12.08
CA LEU A 30 -9.36 2.70 -13.17
C LEU A 30 -7.95 3.34 -13.18
N PRO A 31 -7.78 4.68 -13.11
CA PRO A 31 -6.45 5.29 -12.96
C PRO A 31 -5.68 4.81 -11.73
N VAL A 32 -6.34 4.73 -10.58
CA VAL A 32 -5.71 4.30 -9.31
C VAL A 32 -5.31 2.82 -9.36
N SER A 33 -6.09 1.97 -10.03
CA SER A 33 -5.81 0.53 -10.11
C SER A 33 -4.48 0.20 -10.80
N ASN A 34 -4.12 0.95 -11.86
CA ASN A 34 -2.85 0.75 -12.57
C ASN A 34 -1.66 1.03 -11.65
N ALA A 35 -1.72 2.10 -10.87
CA ALA A 35 -0.66 2.43 -9.94
C ALA A 35 -0.58 1.46 -8.76
N LEU A 36 -1.73 1.02 -8.24
CA LEU A 36 -1.79 -0.04 -7.23
C LEU A 36 -1.17 -1.35 -7.73
N ALA A 37 -1.34 -1.70 -9.01
CA ALA A 37 -0.72 -2.88 -9.60
C ALA A 37 0.81 -2.76 -9.65
N VAL A 38 1.34 -1.59 -10.05
CA VAL A 38 2.79 -1.34 -10.04
C VAL A 38 3.33 -1.40 -8.61
N MET A 39 2.64 -0.78 -7.66
CA MET A 39 3.02 -0.82 -6.24
C MET A 39 3.01 -2.25 -5.70
N ALA A 40 2.01 -3.06 -6.04
CA ALA A 40 1.96 -4.46 -5.67
C ALA A 40 3.14 -5.27 -6.23
N LEU A 41 3.55 -5.02 -7.47
CA LEU A 41 4.74 -5.64 -8.06
C LEU A 41 6.02 -5.25 -7.31
N VAL A 42 6.19 -3.97 -6.97
CA VAL A 42 7.35 -3.50 -6.18
C VAL A 42 7.36 -4.16 -4.81
N THR A 43 6.22 -4.26 -4.13
CA THR A 43 6.08 -4.96 -2.85
C THR A 43 6.45 -6.44 -2.97
N CYS A 44 6.04 -7.13 -4.05
CA CYS A 44 6.45 -8.52 -4.30
C CYS A 44 7.97 -8.65 -4.49
N ILE A 45 8.61 -7.73 -5.23
CA ILE A 45 10.07 -7.73 -5.42
C ILE A 45 10.77 -7.57 -4.07
N TYR A 46 10.35 -6.60 -3.26
CA TYR A 46 10.91 -6.37 -1.93
C TYR A 46 10.63 -7.51 -0.95
N ALA A 47 9.48 -8.18 -1.06
CA ALA A 47 9.19 -9.37 -0.27
C ALA A 47 10.18 -10.50 -0.56
N ILE A 48 10.47 -10.76 -1.84
CA ILE A 48 11.49 -11.75 -2.24
C ILE A 48 12.87 -11.34 -1.75
N LEU A 49 13.27 -10.09 -1.95
CA LEU A 49 14.57 -9.59 -1.47
C LEU A 49 14.71 -9.72 0.04
N GLY A 50 13.69 -9.32 0.80
CA GLY A 50 13.65 -9.44 2.26
C GLY A 50 13.75 -10.89 2.72
N THR A 51 13.01 -11.81 2.07
CA THR A 51 13.15 -13.25 2.35
C THR A 51 14.59 -13.72 2.12
N GLN A 52 15.21 -13.37 1.00
CA GLN A 52 16.56 -13.84 0.67
C GLN A 52 17.63 -13.25 1.58
N LEU A 53 17.47 -12.01 2.05
CA LEU A 53 18.44 -11.31 2.89
C LEU A 53 18.30 -11.67 4.38
N TYR A 54 17.06 -11.81 4.87
CA TYR A 54 16.77 -11.79 6.31
C TYR A 54 16.05 -13.02 6.83
N ARG A 55 15.70 -14.01 6.00
CA ARG A 55 15.03 -15.25 6.45
C ARG A 55 15.73 -15.93 7.63
N ALA A 56 17.06 -16.02 7.58
CA ALA A 56 17.84 -16.71 8.62
C ALA A 56 17.90 -15.94 9.94
N ALA A 57 17.92 -14.61 9.87
CA ALA A 57 18.03 -13.75 11.05
C ALA A 57 16.65 -13.47 11.69
N ALA A 58 15.65 -13.15 10.87
CA ALA A 58 14.34 -12.71 11.32
C ALA A 58 13.20 -13.50 10.60
N PRO A 59 13.06 -14.81 10.86
CA PRO A 59 12.07 -15.65 10.20
C PRO A 59 10.62 -15.22 10.49
N GLU A 60 10.38 -14.54 11.60
CA GLU A 60 9.05 -14.02 11.98
C GLU A 60 8.53 -12.90 11.06
N ILE A 61 9.41 -12.21 10.32
CA ILE A 61 9.04 -11.11 9.40
C ILE A 61 9.48 -11.38 7.96
N PHE A 62 10.52 -12.20 7.76
CA PHE A 62 11.06 -12.54 6.44
C PHE A 62 11.21 -14.05 6.20
N GLY A 63 10.53 -14.90 6.97
CA GLY A 63 10.71 -16.35 6.92
C GLY A 63 10.29 -16.99 5.60
N ASP A 64 9.20 -16.53 5.00
CA ASP A 64 8.76 -16.94 3.68
C ASP A 64 8.23 -15.76 2.86
N PHE A 65 7.90 -16.03 1.60
CA PHE A 65 7.40 -15.01 0.69
C PHE A 65 6.13 -14.33 1.24
N THR A 66 5.18 -15.10 1.77
CA THR A 66 3.90 -14.58 2.25
C THR A 66 4.08 -13.69 3.47
N THR A 67 4.89 -14.11 4.44
CA THR A 67 5.23 -13.34 5.64
C THR A 67 5.97 -12.06 5.28
N SER A 68 6.92 -12.16 4.34
CA SER A 68 7.65 -10.98 3.82
C SER A 68 6.72 -10.04 3.07
N LEU A 69 5.79 -10.58 2.27
CA LEU A 69 4.81 -9.81 1.50
C LEU A 69 3.90 -9.01 2.42
N LEU A 70 3.38 -9.65 3.48
CA LEU A 70 2.54 -8.98 4.47
C LEU A 70 3.33 -7.91 5.25
N THR A 71 4.58 -8.21 5.63
CA THR A 71 5.45 -7.23 6.30
C THR A 71 5.68 -6.00 5.42
N MET A 72 6.04 -6.19 4.15
CA MET A 72 6.24 -5.08 3.20
C MET A 72 4.92 -4.36 2.88
N PHE A 73 3.80 -5.07 2.84
CA PHE A 73 2.48 -4.45 2.69
C PHE A 73 2.14 -3.50 3.84
N THR A 74 2.41 -3.89 5.10
CA THR A 74 2.25 -2.99 6.25
C THR A 74 3.14 -1.75 6.15
N VAL A 75 4.39 -1.94 5.72
CA VAL A 75 5.31 -0.82 5.49
C VAL A 75 4.86 0.09 4.33
N THR A 76 4.14 -0.44 3.33
CA THR A 76 3.53 0.39 2.25
C THR A 76 2.62 1.48 2.84
N THR A 77 1.92 1.18 3.92
CA THR A 77 1.06 2.14 4.63
C THR A 77 1.83 3.05 5.60
N PHE A 78 3.16 3.01 5.55
CA PHE A 78 4.09 3.66 6.49
C PHE A 78 3.91 3.23 7.95
N ASP A 79 3.39 2.02 8.15
CA ASP A 79 3.18 1.44 9.47
C ASP A 79 4.25 0.37 9.76
N GLN A 80 4.58 0.19 11.04
CA GLN A 80 5.51 -0.82 11.57
C GLN A 80 6.91 -0.89 10.94
N TRP A 81 7.32 0.13 10.19
CA TRP A 81 8.64 0.15 9.54
C TRP A 81 9.79 0.27 10.56
N THR A 82 9.60 1.04 11.63
CA THR A 82 10.54 1.16 12.75
C THR A 82 10.68 -0.14 13.51
N ASP A 83 9.55 -0.81 13.76
CA ASP A 83 9.51 -2.07 14.51
C ASP A 83 10.20 -3.18 13.70
N SER A 84 9.97 -3.21 12.39
CA SER A 84 10.66 -4.14 11.48
C SER A 84 12.17 -3.92 11.48
N VAL A 85 12.63 -2.66 11.46
CA VAL A 85 14.08 -2.35 11.60
C VAL A 85 14.59 -2.77 12.98
N GLY A 86 13.87 -2.48 14.06
CA GLY A 86 14.23 -2.90 15.42
C GLY A 86 14.41 -4.41 15.52
N ARG A 87 13.45 -5.18 15.00
CA ARG A 87 13.51 -6.66 14.98
C ARG A 87 14.69 -7.20 14.17
N LEU A 88 15.06 -6.54 13.08
CA LEU A 88 16.26 -6.91 12.31
C LEU A 88 17.53 -6.63 13.12
N LEU A 89 17.63 -5.48 13.80
CA LEU A 89 18.76 -5.13 14.65
C LEU A 89 18.92 -6.09 15.83
N ASP A 90 17.82 -6.42 16.50
CA ASP A 90 17.78 -7.37 17.62
C ASP A 90 18.18 -8.79 17.18
N ALA A 91 17.87 -9.14 15.92
CA ALA A 91 18.30 -10.38 15.27
C ALA A 91 19.78 -10.38 14.81
N GLY A 92 20.54 -9.31 15.09
CA GLY A 92 21.96 -9.21 14.74
C GLY A 92 22.23 -8.78 13.30
N VAL A 93 21.22 -8.31 12.55
CA VAL A 93 21.42 -7.76 11.21
C VAL A 93 22.17 -6.44 11.30
N ALA A 94 23.14 -6.25 10.41
CA ALA A 94 23.90 -5.01 10.33
C ALA A 94 22.96 -3.80 10.15
N ARG A 95 23.14 -2.77 10.98
CA ARG A 95 22.30 -1.56 10.97
C ARG A 95 22.21 -0.91 9.59
N SER A 96 23.33 -0.84 8.87
CA SER A 96 23.36 -0.32 7.51
C SER A 96 22.46 -1.12 6.57
N SER A 97 22.51 -2.45 6.62
CA SER A 97 21.67 -3.31 5.77
C SER A 97 20.18 -3.09 6.06
N ALA A 98 19.78 -3.17 7.33
CA ALA A 98 18.38 -3.03 7.72
C ALA A 98 17.81 -1.64 7.37
N VAL A 99 18.57 -0.57 7.66
CA VAL A 99 18.14 0.80 7.36
C VAL A 99 18.12 1.07 5.86
N LEU A 100 19.12 0.63 5.10
CA LEU A 100 19.15 0.85 3.64
C LEU A 100 18.03 0.08 2.94
N PHE A 101 17.77 -1.17 3.32
CA PHE A 101 16.67 -1.95 2.78
C PHE A 101 15.33 -1.24 3.04
N MET A 102 15.06 -0.89 4.30
CA MET A 102 13.81 -0.24 4.68
C MET A 102 13.65 1.15 4.04
N ALA A 103 14.68 2.00 4.11
CA ALA A 103 14.64 3.34 3.53
C ALA A 103 14.46 3.31 2.02
N SER A 104 15.14 2.40 1.31
CA SER A 104 14.96 2.27 -0.14
C SER A 104 13.53 1.87 -0.52
N TYR A 105 12.90 1.00 0.26
CA TYR A 105 11.50 0.61 0.05
C TYR A 105 10.55 1.78 0.29
N ILE A 106 10.71 2.51 1.40
CA ILE A 106 9.92 3.70 1.72
C ILE A 106 10.05 4.76 0.62
N VAL A 107 11.26 5.00 0.11
CA VAL A 107 11.48 5.92 -1.01
C VAL A 107 10.77 5.45 -2.27
N ALA A 108 10.83 4.15 -2.59
CA ALA A 108 10.10 3.60 -3.74
C ALA A 108 8.59 3.80 -3.58
N VAL A 109 8.01 3.50 -2.42
CA VAL A 109 6.58 3.72 -2.14
C VAL A 109 6.21 5.20 -2.30
N CYS A 110 6.98 6.12 -1.70
CA CYS A 110 6.77 7.56 -1.88
C CYS A 110 6.82 7.97 -3.37
N TRP A 111 7.80 7.45 -4.12
CA TRP A 111 7.96 7.75 -5.53
C TRP A 111 6.75 7.35 -6.37
N PHE A 112 6.09 6.25 -6.03
CA PHE A 112 4.87 5.81 -6.74
C PHE A 112 3.60 6.47 -6.22
N VAL A 113 3.49 6.75 -4.92
CA VAL A 113 2.28 7.35 -4.33
C VAL A 113 2.13 8.83 -4.72
N LEU A 114 3.21 9.60 -4.76
CA LEU A 114 3.13 11.04 -5.04
C LEU A 114 2.55 11.36 -6.43
N PRO A 115 2.97 10.73 -7.54
CA PRO A 115 2.37 10.94 -8.85
C PRO A 115 0.88 10.56 -8.89
N VAL A 116 0.47 9.50 -8.19
CA VAL A 116 -0.93 9.07 -8.14
C VAL A 116 -1.82 10.13 -7.51
N VAL A 117 -1.39 10.68 -6.38
CA VAL A 117 -2.11 11.77 -5.71
C VAL A 117 -2.20 12.98 -6.62
N MET A 118 -1.09 13.36 -7.27
CA MET A 118 -1.07 14.49 -8.19
C MET A 118 -2.02 14.29 -9.37
N THR A 119 -2.03 13.11 -10.00
CA THR A 119 -2.94 12.80 -11.10
C THR A 119 -4.41 12.95 -10.68
N VAL A 120 -4.79 12.40 -9.52
CA VAL A 120 -6.17 12.50 -9.01
C VAL A 120 -6.56 13.95 -8.70
N LEU A 121 -5.63 14.73 -8.13
CA LEU A 121 -5.87 16.15 -7.85
C LEU A 121 -6.02 16.97 -9.14
N LEU A 122 -5.17 16.73 -10.15
CA LEU A 122 -5.26 17.41 -11.44
C LEU A 122 -6.59 17.12 -12.13
N ASP A 123 -7.04 15.87 -12.13
CA ASP A 123 -8.35 15.49 -12.68
C ASP A 123 -9.50 16.23 -11.98
N SER A 124 -9.38 16.47 -10.66
CA SER A 124 -10.38 17.23 -9.90
C SER A 124 -10.41 18.72 -10.25
N PHE A 125 -9.25 19.34 -10.50
CA PHE A 125 -9.17 20.75 -10.89
C PHE A 125 -9.69 20.98 -12.30
N VAL A 126 -9.34 20.10 -13.25
CA VAL A 126 -9.83 20.15 -14.62
C VAL A 126 -11.36 20.03 -14.65
N SER A 127 -11.92 19.13 -13.84
CA SER A 127 -13.37 18.92 -13.73
C SER A 127 -14.14 20.11 -13.13
N TYR A 128 -13.48 21.01 -12.38
CA TYR A 128 -14.10 22.23 -11.84
C TYR A 128 -14.01 23.42 -12.83
N SER A 129 -13.02 23.40 -13.72
CA SER A 129 -12.79 24.46 -14.71
C SER A 129 -13.60 24.33 -16.00
N ALA A 130 -14.32 23.21 -16.17
CA ALA A 130 -15.20 22.91 -17.31
C ALA A 130 -16.68 22.96 -16.90
#